data_AF-A0A1I3L3C5-F1
#
_entry.id   AF-A0A1I3L3C5-F1
#
_cell.length_a   1.000
_cell.length_b   1.000
_cell.length_c   1.000
_cell.angle_alpha   90.00
_cell.angle_beta   90.00
_cell.angle_gamma   90.00
#
_symmetry.space_group_name_H-M   'P 1'
#
loop_
_entity.id
_entity.type
_entity.pdbx_description
1 polymer ?
#
loop_
_entity_poly.entity_id
_entity_poly.type
_entity_poly.pdbx_seq_one_letter_code
_entity_poly.pdbx_strand_id
1 'polypeptide(L)'
;MGGFLGILIAGVSAGAIYALCALGFTLAFNSSGVLNMFQGVFIVLGGLLTYTGVHDWHLGVPLAVLCAVLVVTLLAAVCQVVVVAPNQHRLSLQNVLLVLLGGLILTQGAATMIWGQFAYSLDPFSAKASVVVGGLAVPTQVLWILGATAVVCLVLLGVLQRTNLGRGLRALAENPWGARALGIRVGRLSLLSFAATGTLGALAGAFVTPYLSVTVGGATNFTVIGIIAISLGGFGSYFGATVGGLVLGLVETFATAYVSSLFGQSVMLVALILILAVRPEGLLRVVRRVRADTVARVAVSYVERAPKALGRPVLAALTLLMALLPLFVPGEAVYYVNIIGITALALIGMDVLLGYLGMLNLGQSAFMAVGGYTSALLMVLRGWSPLPALLAGVLAAVAVAAVFSLVTRRLSPHYLAIVSLAFALLAQALAGQLTVTGGTAGLNGIPPFSVGGLTFDTDTGFYYLVWGLVAVFGFGTLLVVRGRTGRVMKAIAFDPGAASALGADVRRYRHWALLYSAVLAGLAGGLYAMYFQFLAPSMVGMSLSFTLIVSTVVGGSGTLLGPILGGALFTYLATASQSFQTWATVAQGGLIILVLSLAPAGLLGSVLNLIGRLRRPAPAPVAAPEEVLSHAARP
;
A
#
# COMPACT_ATOMS: atom_id res chain seq x y z
N MET A 1 -7.83 29.16 29.86
CA MET A 1 -8.31 29.33 28.46
C MET A 1 -7.19 29.36 27.43
N GLY A 2 -6.03 29.99 27.68
CA GLY A 2 -4.92 30.05 26.71
C GLY A 2 -4.37 28.71 26.21
N GLY A 3 -4.24 27.69 27.09
CA GLY A 3 -3.73 26.37 26.70
C GLY A 3 -4.65 25.61 25.72
N PHE A 4 -5.96 25.62 25.96
CA PHE A 4 -6.95 25.02 25.04
C PHE A 4 -6.97 25.72 23.69
N LEU A 5 -6.95 27.06 23.68
CA LEU A 5 -6.90 27.85 22.45
C LEU A 5 -5.64 27.55 21.64
N GLY A 6 -4.50 27.36 22.30
CA GLY A 6 -3.25 26.97 21.66
C GLY A 6 -3.29 25.59 21.02
N ILE A 7 -3.84 24.59 21.73
CA ILE A 7 -4.04 23.23 21.19
C ILE A 7 -4.99 23.26 20.00
N LEU A 8 -6.06 24.06 20.07
CA LEU A 8 -7.00 24.23 18.97
C LEU A 8 -6.32 24.82 17.73
N ILE A 9 -5.55 25.91 17.90
CA ILE A 9 -4.82 26.54 16.80
C ILE A 9 -3.80 25.58 16.19
N ALA A 10 -3.03 24.86 17.02
CA ALA A 10 -2.09 23.84 16.55
C ALA A 10 -2.80 22.73 15.77
N GLY A 11 -3.95 22.24 16.26
CA GLY A 11 -4.74 21.19 15.62
C GLY A 11 -5.36 21.63 14.30
N VAL A 12 -5.86 22.88 14.21
CA VAL A 12 -6.34 23.45 12.95
C VAL A 12 -5.18 23.64 11.95
N SER A 13 -3.99 24.00 12.43
CA SER A 13 -2.79 24.16 11.59
C SER A 13 -2.32 22.83 11.00
N ALA A 14 -2.16 21.80 11.84
CA ALA A 14 -1.85 20.44 11.40
C ALA A 14 -2.94 19.93 10.45
N GLY A 15 -4.21 20.17 10.80
CA GLY A 15 -5.35 19.76 9.99
C GLY A 15 -5.40 20.45 8.62
N ALA A 16 -4.95 21.70 8.51
CA ALA A 16 -4.85 22.42 7.24
C ALA A 16 -3.78 21.82 6.33
N ILE A 17 -2.63 21.40 6.89
CA ILE A 17 -1.60 20.64 6.16
C ILE A 17 -2.21 19.33 5.64
N TYR A 18 -2.91 18.60 6.48
CA TYR A 18 -3.53 17.33 6.10
C TYR A 18 -4.64 17.50 5.06
N ALA A 19 -5.39 18.60 5.13
CA ALA A 19 -6.38 18.98 4.12
C ALA A 19 -5.72 19.26 2.76
N LEU A 20 -4.62 20.00 2.72
CA LEU A 20 -3.85 20.23 1.48
C LEU A 20 -3.36 18.91 0.88
N CYS A 21 -2.81 18.01 1.70
CA CYS A 21 -2.43 16.66 1.27
C CYS A 21 -3.63 15.91 0.67
N ALA A 22 -4.75 15.88 1.39
CA ALA A 22 -5.97 15.16 1.01
C ALA A 22 -6.63 15.71 -0.28
N LEU A 23 -6.55 17.01 -0.53
CA LEU A 23 -7.09 17.63 -1.75
C LEU A 23 -6.33 17.17 -3.00
N GLY A 24 -5.00 17.05 -2.93
CA GLY A 24 -4.20 16.49 -4.02
C GLY A 24 -4.57 15.04 -4.33
N PHE A 25 -4.76 14.22 -3.29
CA PHE A 25 -5.27 12.85 -3.43
C PHE A 25 -6.68 12.81 -4.04
N THR A 26 -7.57 13.69 -3.61
CA THR A 26 -8.95 13.74 -4.09
C THR A 26 -9.03 14.07 -5.57
N LEU A 27 -8.20 15.03 -6.00
CA LEU A 27 -8.14 15.43 -7.40
C LEU A 27 -7.67 14.29 -8.30
N ALA A 28 -6.59 13.60 -7.91
CA ALA A 28 -6.08 12.46 -8.69
C ALA A 28 -7.04 11.26 -8.65
N PHE A 29 -7.68 11.00 -7.51
CA PHE A 29 -8.66 9.92 -7.37
C PHE A 29 -9.89 10.18 -8.24
N ASN A 30 -10.41 11.41 -8.26
CA ASN A 30 -11.56 11.75 -9.09
C ASN A 30 -11.28 11.64 -10.58
N SER A 31 -10.06 11.89 -11.05
CA SER A 31 -9.75 11.78 -12.48
C SER A 31 -9.42 10.36 -12.94
N SER A 32 -8.72 9.58 -12.11
CA SER A 32 -8.20 8.26 -12.49
C SER A 32 -9.01 7.08 -11.93
N GLY A 33 -9.83 7.29 -10.89
CA GLY A 33 -10.43 6.21 -10.11
C GLY A 33 -9.44 5.41 -9.26
N VAL A 34 -8.17 5.85 -9.20
CA VAL A 34 -7.07 5.18 -8.52
C VAL A 34 -6.42 6.14 -7.51
N LEU A 35 -5.98 5.61 -6.37
CA LEU A 35 -5.24 6.39 -5.38
C LEU A 35 -3.83 6.71 -5.89
N ASN A 36 -3.54 8.00 -6.09
CA ASN A 36 -2.22 8.43 -6.54
C ASN A 36 -1.18 8.35 -5.42
N MET A 37 -0.34 7.31 -5.42
CA MET A 37 0.68 7.13 -4.40
C MET A 37 1.86 8.13 -4.51
N PHE A 38 2.01 8.89 -5.60
CA PHE A 38 3.08 9.88 -5.73
C PHE A 38 2.92 11.12 -4.85
N GLN A 39 1.71 11.37 -4.33
CA GLN A 39 1.37 12.66 -3.72
C GLN A 39 2.32 13.07 -2.58
N GLY A 40 2.74 12.13 -1.73
CA GLY A 40 3.68 12.44 -0.66
C GLY A 40 5.08 12.82 -1.17
N VAL A 41 5.56 12.23 -2.27
CA VAL A 41 6.83 12.66 -2.90
C VAL A 41 6.69 14.06 -3.49
N PHE A 42 5.55 14.41 -4.09
CA PHE A 42 5.35 15.79 -4.59
C PHE A 42 5.39 16.83 -3.47
N ILE A 43 4.89 16.48 -2.29
CA ILE A 43 4.99 17.33 -1.09
C ILE A 43 6.44 17.48 -0.66
N VAL A 44 7.16 16.37 -0.52
CA VAL A 44 8.58 16.41 -0.11
C VAL A 44 9.44 17.16 -1.12
N LEU A 45 9.29 16.89 -2.42
CA LEU A 45 10.02 17.60 -3.46
C LEU A 45 9.68 19.09 -3.51
N GLY A 46 8.42 19.46 -3.26
CA GLY A 46 8.03 20.87 -3.12
C GLY A 46 8.83 21.58 -2.02
N GLY A 47 8.94 20.93 -0.87
CA GLY A 47 9.72 21.43 0.26
C GLY A 47 11.22 21.51 -0.02
N LEU A 48 11.81 20.41 -0.50
CA LEU A 48 13.24 20.32 -0.81
C LEU A 48 13.65 21.28 -1.92
N LEU A 49 12.87 21.40 -2.99
CA LEU A 49 13.17 22.35 -4.08
C LEU A 49 13.01 23.80 -3.63
N THR A 50 12.06 24.09 -2.75
CA THR A 50 11.95 25.43 -2.14
C THR A 50 13.17 25.72 -1.27
N TYR A 51 13.60 24.74 -0.47
CA TYR A 51 14.83 24.85 0.34
C TYR A 51 16.06 25.12 -0.52
N THR A 52 16.29 24.32 -1.57
CA THR A 52 17.44 24.51 -2.48
C THR A 52 17.38 25.84 -3.20
N GLY A 53 16.17 26.28 -3.60
CA GLY A 53 15.99 27.57 -4.26
C GLY A 53 16.39 28.73 -3.36
N VAL A 54 16.05 28.67 -2.06
CA VAL A 54 16.39 29.71 -1.09
C VAL A 54 17.86 29.64 -0.66
N HIS A 55 18.36 28.44 -0.34
CA HIS A 55 19.67 28.29 0.28
C HIS A 55 20.82 28.18 -0.74
N ASP A 56 20.65 27.38 -1.78
CA ASP A 56 21.72 27.08 -2.76
C ASP A 56 21.69 28.05 -3.95
N TRP A 57 20.50 28.44 -4.40
CA TRP A 57 20.33 29.37 -5.52
C TRP A 57 20.09 30.82 -5.08
N HIS A 58 19.98 31.08 -3.78
CA HIS A 58 19.75 32.40 -3.19
C HIS A 58 18.53 33.15 -3.78
N LEU A 59 17.50 32.42 -4.21
CA LEU A 59 16.26 32.98 -4.71
C LEU A 59 15.41 33.50 -3.55
N GLY A 60 14.70 34.60 -3.77
CA GLY A 60 13.65 35.03 -2.84
C GLY A 60 12.57 33.94 -2.69
N VAL A 61 12.00 33.81 -1.49
CA VAL A 61 11.01 32.76 -1.15
C VAL A 61 9.90 32.62 -2.20
N PRO A 62 9.24 33.69 -2.69
CA PRO A 62 8.17 33.53 -3.68
C PRO A 62 8.65 32.90 -5.00
N LEU A 63 9.86 33.24 -5.43
CA LEU A 63 10.45 32.71 -6.65
C LEU A 63 10.89 31.27 -6.47
N ALA A 64 11.48 30.92 -5.31
CA ALA A 64 11.81 29.54 -4.96
C ALA A 64 10.57 28.64 -4.94
N VAL A 65 9.47 29.10 -4.33
CA VAL A 65 8.18 28.39 -4.32
C VAL A 65 7.64 28.22 -5.75
N LEU A 66 7.69 29.27 -6.58
CA LEU A 66 7.23 29.19 -7.96
C LEU A 66 8.04 28.16 -8.77
N CYS A 67 9.36 28.17 -8.64
CA CYS A 67 10.24 27.20 -9.29
C CYS A 67 9.94 25.77 -8.83
N ALA A 68 9.80 25.54 -7.52
CA ALA A 68 9.42 24.24 -6.97
C ALA A 68 8.08 23.76 -7.52
N VAL A 69 7.07 24.64 -7.55
CA VAL A 69 5.75 24.33 -8.11
C VAL A 69 5.84 23.94 -9.59
N LEU A 70 6.58 24.69 -10.41
CA LEU A 70 6.72 24.39 -11.83
C LEU A 70 7.40 23.03 -12.07
N VAL A 71 8.52 22.77 -11.37
CA VAL A 71 9.28 21.51 -11.51
C VAL A 71 8.45 20.31 -11.08
N VAL A 72 7.78 20.38 -9.93
CA VAL A 72 6.96 19.27 -9.43
C VAL A 72 5.69 19.07 -10.27
N THR A 73 5.09 20.15 -10.78
CA THR A 73 3.95 20.07 -11.71
C THR A 73 4.34 19.37 -13.01
N LEU A 74 5.52 19.71 -13.56
CA LEU A 74 6.07 19.04 -14.74
C LEU A 74 6.37 17.57 -14.45
N LEU A 75 7.02 17.27 -13.32
CA LEU A 75 7.29 15.89 -12.90
C LEU A 75 6.00 15.09 -12.76
N ALA A 76 4.95 15.65 -12.16
CA ALA A 76 3.65 15.01 -12.06
C ALA A 76 3.04 14.74 -13.44
N ALA A 77 3.13 15.69 -14.37
CA ALA A 77 2.68 15.49 -15.74
C ALA A 77 3.47 14.37 -16.44
N VAL A 78 4.80 14.31 -16.25
CA VAL A 78 5.65 13.23 -16.78
C VAL A 78 5.26 11.88 -16.18
N CYS A 79 5.06 11.79 -14.87
CA CYS A 79 4.58 10.57 -14.22
C CYS A 79 3.24 10.11 -14.81
N GLN A 80 2.31 11.04 -15.08
CA GLN A 80 1.03 10.68 -15.70
C GLN A 80 1.20 10.12 -17.12
N VAL A 81 2.10 10.67 -17.93
CA VAL A 81 2.31 10.22 -19.31
C VAL A 81 3.11 8.93 -19.38
N VAL A 82 4.14 8.78 -18.55
CA VAL A 82 5.10 7.67 -18.62
C VAL A 82 4.65 6.47 -17.78
N VAL A 83 4.14 6.72 -16.57
CA VAL A 83 3.87 5.67 -15.58
C VAL A 83 2.39 5.30 -15.57
N VAL A 84 1.48 6.28 -15.59
CA VAL A 84 0.05 6.01 -15.36
C VAL A 84 -0.71 5.71 -16.65
N ALA A 85 -0.67 6.61 -17.63
CA ALA A 85 -1.47 6.54 -18.85
C ALA A 85 -1.26 5.25 -19.67
N PRO A 86 -0.04 4.68 -19.80
CA PRO A 86 0.16 3.44 -20.54
C PRO A 86 -0.41 2.22 -19.82
N ASN A 87 -0.40 2.26 -18.48
CA ASN A 87 -0.72 1.13 -17.62
C ASN A 87 -2.20 1.09 -17.20
N GLN A 88 -2.88 2.24 -17.11
CA GLN A 88 -4.26 2.36 -16.62
C GLN A 88 -5.30 1.57 -17.44
N HIS A 89 -5.02 1.29 -18.71
CA HIS A 89 -5.93 0.53 -19.59
C HIS A 89 -5.57 -0.96 -19.71
N ARG A 90 -4.34 -1.32 -19.35
CA ARG A 90 -3.81 -2.70 -19.50
C ARG A 90 -3.86 -3.48 -18.18
N LEU A 91 -3.79 -2.77 -17.06
CA LEU A 91 -3.66 -3.34 -15.73
C LEU A 91 -4.98 -3.30 -14.96
N SER A 92 -5.15 -4.27 -14.05
CA SER A 92 -6.19 -4.20 -13.03
C SER A 92 -5.96 -3.00 -12.12
N LEU A 93 -7.01 -2.49 -11.46
CA LEU A 93 -6.90 -1.36 -10.52
C LEU A 93 -5.81 -1.59 -9.46
N GLN A 94 -5.64 -2.83 -9.01
CA GLN A 94 -4.63 -3.22 -8.02
C GLN A 94 -3.21 -3.11 -8.58
N ASN A 95 -2.99 -3.56 -9.81
CA ASN A 95 -1.68 -3.48 -10.45
C ASN A 95 -1.33 -2.02 -10.79
N VAL A 96 -2.30 -1.16 -11.12
CA VAL A 96 -2.07 0.27 -11.29
C VAL A 96 -1.61 0.92 -9.98
N LEU A 97 -2.24 0.59 -8.84
CA LEU A 97 -1.80 1.08 -7.52
C LEU A 97 -0.34 0.70 -7.22
N LEU A 98 0.07 -0.50 -7.63
CA LEU A 98 1.44 -0.97 -7.40
C LEU A 98 2.46 -0.34 -8.35
N VAL A 99 2.07 -0.05 -9.59
CA VAL A 99 2.89 0.77 -10.48
C VAL A 99 3.09 2.18 -9.91
N LEU A 100 2.03 2.78 -9.35
CA LEU A 100 2.13 4.07 -8.67
C LEU A 100 3.02 4.00 -7.42
N LEU A 101 2.96 2.89 -6.66
CA LEU A 101 3.85 2.63 -5.54
C LEU A 101 5.31 2.47 -5.99
N GLY A 102 5.57 1.76 -7.09
CA GLY A 102 6.90 1.67 -7.69
C GLY A 102 7.42 3.03 -8.12
N GLY A 103 6.54 3.88 -8.65
CA GLY A 103 6.82 5.27 -8.97
C GLY A 103 7.19 6.13 -7.75
N LEU A 104 6.43 6.01 -6.65
CA LEU A 104 6.76 6.62 -5.36
C LEU A 104 8.17 6.20 -4.91
N ILE A 105 8.45 4.90 -4.89
CA ILE A 105 9.74 4.36 -4.45
C ILE A 105 10.88 4.85 -5.35
N LEU A 106 10.70 4.82 -6.67
CA LEU A 106 11.70 5.28 -7.64
C LEU A 106 12.03 6.76 -7.43
N THR A 107 11.00 7.60 -7.33
CA THR A 107 11.18 9.05 -7.18
C THR A 107 11.74 9.42 -5.81
N GLN A 108 11.36 8.71 -4.74
CA GLN A 108 11.97 8.82 -3.43
C GLN A 108 13.45 8.39 -3.44
N GLY A 109 13.77 7.30 -4.14
CA GLY A 109 15.14 6.85 -4.34
C GLY A 109 15.98 7.93 -5.02
N ALA A 110 15.47 8.49 -6.13
CA ALA A 110 16.15 9.57 -6.85
C ALA A 110 16.34 10.82 -5.97
N ALA A 111 15.33 11.19 -5.18
CA ALA A 111 15.46 12.28 -4.21
C ALA A 111 16.50 11.98 -3.13
N THR A 112 16.61 10.73 -2.67
CA THR A 112 17.62 10.33 -1.68
C THR A 112 19.04 10.45 -2.24
N MET A 113 19.22 10.26 -3.55
CA MET A 113 20.53 10.44 -4.19
C MET A 113 20.97 11.91 -4.23
N ILE A 114 20.02 12.84 -4.39
CA ILE A 114 20.29 14.27 -4.52
C ILE A 114 20.43 14.93 -3.14
N TRP A 115 19.49 14.66 -2.23
CA TRP A 115 19.38 15.31 -0.91
C TRP A 115 19.81 14.43 0.27
N GLY A 116 20.12 13.15 0.06
CA GLY A 116 20.37 12.23 1.16
C GLY A 116 19.12 11.96 2.01
N GLN A 117 19.35 11.44 3.23
CA GLN A 117 18.31 11.18 4.23
C GLN A 117 18.20 12.30 5.28
N PHE A 118 18.82 13.46 5.02
CA PHE A 118 18.88 14.57 5.97
C PHE A 118 17.52 15.26 6.14
N ALA A 119 17.35 15.91 7.29
CA ALA A 119 16.20 16.76 7.56
C ALA A 119 16.51 18.20 7.16
N TYR A 120 15.68 18.75 6.28
CA TYR A 120 15.78 20.11 5.78
C TYR A 120 14.64 20.96 6.33
N SER A 121 14.97 22.12 6.87
CA SER A 121 14.00 23.09 7.39
C SER A 121 14.27 24.47 6.82
N LEU A 122 13.21 25.24 6.62
CA LEU A 122 13.29 26.63 6.20
C LEU A 122 12.97 27.57 7.35
N ASP A 123 13.48 28.79 7.30
CA ASP A 123 13.00 29.83 8.20
C ASP A 123 11.55 30.24 7.85
N PRO A 124 10.72 30.59 8.84
CA PRO A 124 9.38 31.11 8.59
C PRO A 124 9.37 32.30 7.63
N PHE A 125 8.38 32.36 6.74
CA PHE A 125 8.34 33.35 5.65
C PHE A 125 8.30 34.81 6.10
N SER A 126 7.76 35.09 7.29
CA SER A 126 7.69 36.43 7.87
C SER A 126 8.65 36.62 9.06
N ALA A 127 9.81 35.95 9.00
CA ALA A 127 10.76 35.84 10.12
C ALA A 127 10.11 35.20 11.37
N LYS A 128 10.82 35.18 12.51
CA LYS A 128 10.30 34.62 13.78
C LYS A 128 9.18 35.48 14.42
N ALA A 129 8.46 36.26 13.63
CA ALA A 129 7.34 37.08 14.07
C ALA A 129 6.16 36.22 14.53
N SER A 130 5.50 36.66 15.60
CA SER A 130 4.28 36.06 16.12
C SER A 130 3.21 37.14 16.28
N VAL A 131 1.95 36.74 16.08
CA VAL A 131 0.78 37.59 16.29
C VAL A 131 0.09 37.14 17.57
N VAL A 132 -0.24 38.08 18.46
CA VAL A 132 -0.93 37.76 19.71
C VAL A 132 -2.43 37.67 19.44
N VAL A 133 -2.99 36.47 19.60
CA VAL A 133 -4.44 36.22 19.48
C VAL A 133 -4.96 35.72 20.82
N GLY A 134 -5.83 36.50 21.47
CA GLY A 134 -6.40 36.12 22.78
C GLY A 134 -5.35 35.92 23.88
N GLY A 135 -4.24 36.66 23.83
CA GLY A 135 -3.10 36.55 24.77
C GLY A 135 -2.10 35.44 24.43
N LEU A 136 -2.31 34.67 23.34
CA LEU A 136 -1.40 33.63 22.87
C LEU A 136 -0.57 34.12 21.67
N ALA A 137 0.75 33.96 21.74
CA ALA A 137 1.64 34.23 20.61
C ALA A 137 1.53 33.10 19.56
N VAL A 138 0.92 33.41 18.42
CA VAL A 138 0.76 32.49 17.29
C VAL A 138 1.85 32.77 16.25
N PRO A 139 2.70 31.80 15.87
CA PRO A 139 3.69 32.01 14.82
C PRO A 139 3.04 32.42 13.51
N THR A 140 3.59 33.42 12.82
CA THR A 140 3.06 33.89 11.52
C THR A 140 3.02 32.79 10.45
N GLN A 141 3.90 31.77 10.55
CA GLN A 141 3.88 30.60 9.66
C GLN A 141 2.54 29.85 9.69
N VAL A 142 1.87 29.80 10.86
CA VAL A 142 0.54 29.19 10.97
C VAL A 142 -0.47 29.94 10.12
N LEU A 143 -0.43 31.27 10.12
CA LEU A 143 -1.33 32.10 9.32
C LEU A 143 -1.09 31.89 7.81
N TRP A 144 0.17 31.72 7.40
CA TRP A 144 0.50 31.36 6.01
C TRP A 144 -0.08 30.02 5.59
N ILE A 145 0.05 28.99 6.44
CA ILE A 145 -0.51 27.65 6.16
C ILE A 145 -2.04 27.72 6.04
N LEU A 146 -2.71 28.37 6.99
CA LEU A 146 -4.17 28.51 6.99
C LEU A 146 -4.67 29.32 5.78
N GLY A 147 -4.02 30.47 5.51
CA GLY A 147 -4.33 31.33 4.38
C GLY A 147 -4.12 30.61 3.04
N ALA A 148 -2.98 29.95 2.86
CA ALA A 148 -2.69 29.18 1.65
C ALA A 148 -3.70 28.04 1.44
N THR A 149 -4.03 27.30 2.51
CA THR A 149 -5.04 26.24 2.47
C THR A 149 -6.41 26.79 2.07
N ALA A 150 -6.84 27.91 2.66
CA ALA A 150 -8.11 28.55 2.31
C ALA A 150 -8.14 29.02 0.85
N VAL A 151 -7.07 29.68 0.39
CA VAL A 151 -6.94 30.14 -1.01
C VAL A 151 -6.98 28.95 -1.98
N VAL A 152 -6.19 27.90 -1.71
CA VAL A 152 -6.18 26.68 -2.53
C VAL A 152 -7.55 26.02 -2.58
N CYS A 153 -8.23 25.90 -1.44
CA CYS A 153 -9.61 25.39 -1.37
C CYS A 153 -10.56 26.21 -2.23
N LEU A 154 -10.55 27.54 -2.09
CA LEU A 154 -11.43 28.45 -2.83
C LEU A 154 -11.16 28.41 -4.34
N VAL A 155 -9.88 28.39 -4.74
CA VAL A 155 -9.47 28.29 -6.14
C VAL A 155 -9.91 26.95 -6.72
N LEU A 156 -9.66 25.83 -6.03
CA LEU A 156 -10.10 24.51 -6.49
C LEU A 156 -11.62 24.43 -6.61
N LEU A 157 -12.36 24.91 -5.61
CA LEU A 157 -13.83 24.94 -5.66
C LEU A 157 -14.33 25.80 -6.83
N GLY A 158 -13.76 26.99 -7.02
CA GLY A 158 -14.09 27.87 -8.14
C GLY A 158 -13.82 27.20 -9.50
N VAL A 159 -12.65 26.61 -9.67
CA VAL A 159 -12.27 25.90 -10.89
C VAL A 159 -13.20 24.70 -11.13
N LEU A 160 -13.44 23.86 -10.12
CA LEU A 160 -14.21 22.63 -10.28
C LEU A 160 -15.72 22.89 -10.47
N GLN A 161 -16.27 23.92 -9.83
CA GLN A 161 -17.69 24.24 -9.91
C GLN A 161 -18.04 25.12 -11.10
N ARG A 162 -17.22 26.12 -11.43
CA ARG A 162 -17.57 27.16 -12.41
C ARG A 162 -16.97 26.96 -13.79
N THR A 163 -15.90 26.17 -13.95
CA THR A 163 -15.21 26.05 -15.25
C THR A 163 -15.60 24.80 -16.05
N ASN A 164 -15.38 24.85 -17.36
CA ASN A 164 -15.54 23.70 -18.26
C ASN A 164 -14.56 22.55 -17.93
N LEU A 165 -13.36 22.87 -17.44
CA LEU A 165 -12.42 21.87 -16.92
C LEU A 165 -13.04 21.11 -15.74
N GLY A 166 -13.67 21.83 -14.81
CA GLY A 166 -14.38 21.25 -13.68
C GLY A 166 -15.56 20.35 -14.07
N ARG A 167 -16.35 20.76 -15.07
CA ARG A 167 -17.42 19.91 -15.63
C ARG A 167 -16.85 18.65 -16.29
N GLY A 168 -15.77 18.79 -17.05
CA GLY A 168 -15.07 17.66 -17.67
C GLY A 168 -14.49 16.67 -16.66
N LEU A 169 -13.87 17.15 -15.58
CA LEU A 169 -13.32 16.30 -14.51
C LEU A 169 -14.41 15.56 -13.74
N ARG A 170 -15.57 16.19 -13.51
CA ARG A 170 -16.73 15.52 -12.91
C ARG A 170 -17.32 14.45 -13.82
N ALA A 171 -17.47 14.74 -15.11
CA ALA A 171 -17.90 13.76 -16.10
C ALA A 171 -16.92 12.59 -16.22
N LEU A 172 -15.61 12.86 -16.17
CA LEU A 172 -14.55 11.85 -16.13
C LEU A 172 -14.68 10.97 -14.87
N ALA A 173 -14.89 11.57 -13.71
CA ALA A 173 -15.05 10.85 -12.44
C ALA A 173 -16.27 9.92 -12.41
N GLU A 174 -17.35 10.29 -13.09
CA GLU A 174 -18.56 9.49 -13.17
C GLU A 174 -18.45 8.39 -14.23
N ASN A 175 -18.11 8.78 -15.46
CA ASN A 175 -18.03 7.86 -16.57
C ASN A 175 -16.99 8.23 -17.63
N PRO A 176 -15.75 7.72 -17.54
CA PRO A 176 -14.69 8.02 -18.51
C PRO A 176 -15.08 7.67 -19.96
N TRP A 177 -15.79 6.55 -20.17
CA TRP A 177 -16.22 6.14 -21.51
C TRP A 177 -17.39 6.98 -22.03
N GLY A 178 -18.36 7.30 -21.17
CA GLY A 178 -19.45 8.22 -21.50
C GLY A 178 -18.92 9.61 -21.83
N ALA A 179 -17.97 10.11 -21.04
CA ALA A 179 -17.28 11.36 -21.29
C ALA A 179 -16.57 11.35 -22.66
N ARG A 180 -15.87 10.26 -22.98
CA ARG A 180 -15.20 10.10 -24.28
C ARG A 180 -16.20 10.08 -25.45
N ALA A 181 -17.36 9.45 -25.28
CA ALA A 181 -18.44 9.44 -26.28
C ALA A 181 -19.02 10.85 -26.50
N LEU A 182 -19.05 11.69 -25.47
CA LEU A 182 -19.42 13.11 -25.55
C LEU A 182 -18.29 14.01 -26.10
N GLY A 183 -17.22 13.44 -26.65
CA GLY A 183 -16.09 14.20 -27.22
C GLY A 183 -15.11 14.78 -26.20
N ILE A 184 -15.26 14.44 -24.91
CA ILE A 184 -14.34 14.92 -23.87
C ILE A 184 -12.98 14.21 -24.01
N ARG A 185 -11.91 15.00 -24.13
CA ARG A 185 -10.53 14.51 -24.25
C ARG A 185 -10.01 14.00 -22.90
N VAL A 186 -10.44 12.81 -22.50
CA VAL A 186 -10.10 12.15 -21.22
C VAL A 186 -8.61 12.20 -20.91
N GLY A 187 -7.74 11.90 -21.88
CA GLY A 187 -6.28 11.91 -21.67
C GLY A 187 -5.71 13.29 -21.30
N ARG A 188 -6.25 14.38 -21.86
CA ARG A 188 -5.83 15.74 -21.49
C ARG A 188 -6.33 16.13 -20.11
N LEU A 189 -7.56 15.74 -19.77
CA LEU A 189 -8.12 16.01 -18.44
C LEU A 189 -7.40 15.21 -17.35
N SER A 190 -7.02 13.96 -17.61
CA SER A 190 -6.21 13.17 -16.67
C SER A 190 -4.82 13.79 -16.49
N LEU A 191 -4.19 14.27 -17.57
CA LEU A 191 -2.91 14.98 -17.50
C LEU A 191 -2.99 16.23 -16.64
N LEU A 192 -3.96 17.10 -16.93
CA LEU A 192 -4.18 18.34 -16.17
C LEU A 192 -4.50 18.07 -14.70
N SER A 193 -5.30 17.03 -14.43
CA SER A 193 -5.62 16.64 -13.05
C SER A 193 -4.38 16.20 -12.29
N PHE A 194 -3.51 15.40 -12.91
CA PHE A 194 -2.30 14.89 -12.26
C PHE A 194 -1.26 16.00 -12.08
N ALA A 195 -1.11 16.87 -13.08
CA ALA A 195 -0.28 18.07 -12.98
C ALA A 195 -0.74 18.96 -11.81
N ALA A 196 -2.04 19.23 -11.71
CA ALA A 196 -2.61 20.01 -10.60
C ALA A 196 -2.40 19.32 -9.23
N THR A 197 -2.45 18.00 -9.16
CA THR A 197 -2.06 17.25 -7.96
C THR A 197 -0.60 17.51 -7.57
N GLY A 198 0.32 17.54 -8.54
CA GLY A 198 1.71 17.97 -8.35
C GLY A 198 1.84 19.41 -7.86
N THR A 199 1.09 20.35 -8.44
CA THR A 199 1.03 21.75 -7.99
C THR A 199 0.61 21.85 -6.53
N LEU A 200 -0.46 21.14 -6.13
CA LEU A 200 -0.96 21.13 -4.76
C LEU A 200 0.04 20.49 -3.79
N GLY A 201 0.69 19.40 -4.20
CA GLY A 201 1.77 18.78 -3.43
C GLY A 201 2.91 19.76 -3.20
N ALA A 202 3.39 20.41 -4.27
CA ALA A 202 4.50 21.34 -4.20
C ALA A 202 4.22 22.54 -3.28
N LEU A 203 3.03 23.12 -3.40
CA LEU A 203 2.57 24.19 -2.50
C LEU A 203 2.53 23.71 -1.06
N ALA A 204 1.91 22.55 -0.79
CA ALA A 204 1.88 21.99 0.56
C ALA A 204 3.29 21.80 1.13
N GLY A 205 4.22 21.24 0.34
CA GLY A 205 5.63 21.11 0.71
C GLY A 205 6.29 22.43 1.08
N ALA A 206 6.14 23.44 0.23
CA ALA A 206 6.68 24.77 0.45
C ALA A 206 6.18 25.42 1.75
N PHE A 207 4.89 25.30 2.07
CA PHE A 207 4.31 25.86 3.31
C PHE A 207 4.60 25.02 4.55
N VAL A 208 4.79 23.70 4.39
CA VAL A 208 5.08 22.77 5.49
C VAL A 208 6.54 22.86 5.92
N THR A 209 7.49 23.03 4.99
CA THR A 209 8.94 22.99 5.28
C THR A 209 9.44 24.00 6.34
N PRO A 210 8.88 25.22 6.43
CA PRO A 210 9.22 26.13 7.52
C PRO A 210 8.53 25.83 8.85
N TYR A 211 7.53 24.94 8.85
CA TYR A 211 6.79 24.53 10.04
C TYR A 211 7.28 23.19 10.59
N LEU A 212 7.61 22.26 9.69
CA LEU A 212 8.16 20.93 9.97
C LEU A 212 9.38 20.74 9.09
N SER A 213 10.45 20.16 9.64
CA SER A 213 11.56 19.69 8.81
C SER A 213 11.09 18.58 7.88
N VAL A 214 11.52 18.62 6.63
CA VAL A 214 11.19 17.65 5.60
C VAL A 214 12.40 16.74 5.37
N THR A 215 12.15 15.44 5.33
CA THR A 215 13.12 14.41 4.94
C THR A 215 12.61 13.69 3.70
N VAL A 216 13.52 13.10 2.91
CA VAL A 216 13.12 12.28 1.75
C VAL A 216 12.25 11.09 2.19
N GLY A 217 12.58 10.45 3.32
CA GLY A 217 11.77 9.38 3.92
C GLY A 217 10.38 9.81 4.38
N GLY A 218 10.15 11.11 4.63
CA GLY A 218 8.86 11.67 5.02
C GLY A 218 7.76 11.55 3.95
N ALA A 219 8.12 11.27 2.70
CA ALA A 219 7.16 11.16 1.60
C ALA A 219 6.10 10.08 1.85
N THR A 220 6.50 8.95 2.43
CA THR A 220 5.57 7.88 2.80
C THR A 220 4.60 8.34 3.90
N ASN A 221 5.07 9.10 4.89
CA ASN A 221 4.22 9.61 5.97
C ASN A 221 3.17 10.59 5.44
N PHE A 222 3.53 11.53 4.57
CA PHE A 222 2.57 12.44 3.94
C PHE A 222 1.59 11.70 3.03
N THR A 223 2.05 10.65 2.33
CA THR A 223 1.19 9.80 1.50
C THR A 223 0.12 9.14 2.36
N VAL A 224 0.52 8.55 3.49
CA VAL A 224 -0.37 7.92 4.47
C VAL A 224 -1.38 8.91 5.01
N ILE A 225 -0.91 10.04 5.55
CA ILE A 225 -1.79 11.00 6.23
C ILE A 225 -2.82 11.58 5.26
N GLY A 226 -2.42 11.88 4.02
CA GLY A 226 -3.34 12.33 2.98
C GLY A 226 -4.40 11.28 2.62
N ILE A 227 -4.03 9.99 2.55
CA ILE A 227 -4.96 8.87 2.33
C ILE A 227 -5.93 8.70 3.51
N ILE A 228 -5.45 8.85 4.75
CA ILE A 228 -6.30 8.76 5.95
C ILE A 228 -7.28 9.94 5.96
N ALA A 229 -6.81 11.16 5.69
CA ALA A 229 -7.64 12.36 5.67
C ALA A 229 -8.74 12.32 4.59
N ILE A 230 -8.43 11.90 3.36
CA ILE A 230 -9.46 11.73 2.31
C ILE A 230 -10.43 10.60 2.66
N SER A 231 -9.96 9.50 3.25
CA SER A 231 -10.81 8.38 3.66
C SER A 231 -11.77 8.77 4.77
N LEU A 232 -11.28 9.52 5.77
CA LEU A 232 -12.07 10.09 6.84
C LEU A 232 -13.09 11.09 6.30
N GLY A 233 -12.69 11.93 5.34
CA GLY A 233 -13.54 12.93 4.71
C GLY A 233 -14.62 12.37 3.76
N GLY A 234 -14.37 11.19 3.20
CA GLY A 234 -15.19 10.55 2.17
C GLY A 234 -14.61 10.74 0.76
N PHE A 235 -14.47 9.62 0.03
CA PHE A 235 -13.79 9.59 -1.25
C PHE A 235 -14.47 10.43 -2.33
N GLY A 236 -13.66 11.18 -3.06
CA GLY A 236 -14.10 11.98 -4.21
C GLY A 236 -14.80 13.29 -3.86
N SER A 237 -14.94 13.61 -2.57
CA SER A 237 -15.45 14.90 -2.10
C SER A 237 -14.30 15.85 -1.76
N TYR A 238 -14.15 16.94 -2.50
CA TYR A 238 -13.14 17.95 -2.20
C TYR A 238 -13.39 18.60 -0.83
N PHE A 239 -14.65 18.96 -0.56
CA PHE A 239 -15.05 19.47 0.76
C PHE A 239 -14.88 18.42 1.87
N GLY A 240 -15.22 17.16 1.55
CA GLY A 240 -14.99 16.01 2.43
C GLY A 240 -13.54 15.91 2.85
N ALA A 241 -12.62 15.94 1.88
CA ALA A 241 -11.18 15.86 2.13
C ALA A 241 -10.65 17.00 3.01
N THR A 242 -11.13 18.23 2.83
CA THR A 242 -10.75 19.36 3.68
C THR A 242 -11.22 19.16 5.12
N VAL A 243 -12.49 18.81 5.31
CA VAL A 243 -13.05 18.54 6.65
C VAL A 243 -12.36 17.34 7.30
N GLY A 244 -12.10 16.28 6.53
CA GLY A 244 -11.38 15.09 6.98
C GLY A 244 -9.97 15.42 7.45
N GLY A 245 -9.22 16.25 6.71
CA GLY A 245 -7.91 16.74 7.14
C GLY A 245 -7.96 17.55 8.43
N LEU A 246 -8.91 18.49 8.53
CA LEU A 246 -9.10 19.33 9.73
C LEU A 246 -9.45 18.50 10.97
N VAL A 247 -10.42 17.59 10.86
CA VAL A 247 -10.82 16.70 11.95
C VAL A 247 -9.65 15.82 12.36
N LEU A 248 -8.89 15.29 11.40
CA LEU A 248 -7.75 14.42 11.66
C LEU A 248 -6.65 15.16 12.44
N GLY A 249 -6.31 16.39 12.03
CA GLY A 249 -5.32 17.21 12.74
C GLY A 249 -5.76 17.62 14.14
N LEU A 250 -7.05 17.91 14.33
CA LEU A 250 -7.62 18.15 15.65
C LEU A 250 -7.52 16.90 16.53
N VAL A 251 -8.00 15.75 16.05
CA VAL A 251 -7.95 14.48 16.82
C VAL A 251 -6.52 14.15 17.23
N GLU A 252 -5.56 14.23 16.31
CA GLU A 252 -4.15 13.95 16.60
C GLU A 252 -3.56 14.93 17.62
N THR A 253 -3.83 16.23 17.47
CA THR A 253 -3.24 17.25 18.35
C THR A 253 -3.86 17.22 19.75
N PHE A 254 -5.18 17.01 19.85
CA PHE A 254 -5.86 16.82 21.13
C PHE A 254 -5.43 15.52 21.81
N ALA A 255 -5.23 14.43 21.06
CA ALA A 255 -4.70 13.18 21.61
C ALA A 255 -3.27 13.35 22.14
N THR A 256 -2.42 14.05 21.38
CA THR A 256 -1.06 14.41 21.81
C THR A 256 -1.06 15.23 23.10
N ALA A 257 -2.00 16.17 23.24
CA ALA A 257 -2.07 17.07 24.39
C ALA A 257 -2.71 16.44 25.65
N TYR A 258 -3.76 15.63 25.51
CA TYR A 258 -4.57 15.15 26.63
C TYR A 258 -4.41 13.66 26.94
N VAL A 259 -3.99 12.84 25.97
CA VAL A 259 -3.75 11.41 26.19
C VAL A 259 -2.27 11.18 26.48
N SER A 260 -1.42 11.45 25.49
CA SER A 260 0.03 11.39 25.58
C SER A 260 0.62 11.80 24.24
N SER A 261 1.75 12.51 24.28
CA SER A 261 2.48 12.90 23.07
C SER A 261 2.98 11.70 22.25
N LEU A 262 3.15 10.54 22.89
CA LEU A 262 3.53 9.29 22.20
C LEU A 262 2.36 8.71 21.41
N PHE A 263 1.13 8.80 21.92
CA PHE A 263 -0.02 8.07 21.38
C PHE A 263 -0.87 8.86 20.38
N GLY A 264 -0.53 10.11 20.07
CA GLY A 264 -1.30 10.97 19.16
C GLY A 264 -1.63 10.29 17.82
N GLN A 265 -0.62 9.72 17.16
CA GLN A 265 -0.78 9.00 15.89
C GLN A 265 -1.61 7.71 16.04
N SER A 266 -1.46 6.97 17.14
CA SER A 266 -2.21 5.73 17.39
C SER A 266 -3.69 6.02 17.62
N VAL A 267 -4.01 7.04 18.40
CA VAL A 267 -5.40 7.48 18.64
C VAL A 267 -6.05 7.95 17.33
N MET A 268 -5.32 8.68 16.50
CA MET A 268 -5.76 9.08 15.16
C MET A 268 -6.10 7.86 14.28
N LEU A 269 -5.23 6.85 14.23
CA LEU A 269 -5.45 5.62 13.44
C LEU A 269 -6.61 4.78 13.98
N VAL A 270 -6.77 4.68 15.30
CA VAL A 270 -7.93 4.03 15.92
C VAL A 270 -9.21 4.78 15.57
N ALA A 271 -9.21 6.11 15.66
CA ALA A 271 -10.36 6.93 15.28
C ALA A 271 -10.76 6.72 13.81
N LEU A 272 -9.79 6.67 12.88
CA LEU A 272 -10.05 6.33 11.48
C LEU A 272 -10.73 4.96 11.35
N ILE A 273 -10.15 3.91 11.95
CA ILE A 273 -10.66 2.54 11.84
C ILE A 273 -12.08 2.45 12.39
N LEU A 274 -12.35 3.08 13.54
CA LEU A 274 -13.68 3.13 14.17
C LEU A 274 -14.68 3.91 13.33
N ILE A 275 -14.30 5.08 12.81
CA ILE A 275 -15.18 5.91 11.97
C ILE A 275 -15.54 5.16 10.69
N LEU A 276 -14.59 4.49 10.04
CA LEU A 276 -14.88 3.69 8.84
C LEU A 276 -15.65 2.40 9.16
N ALA A 277 -15.52 1.85 10.38
CA ALA A 277 -16.34 0.72 10.82
C ALA A 277 -17.82 1.09 10.95
N VAL A 278 -18.11 2.29 11.44
CA VAL A 278 -19.48 2.80 11.62
C VAL A 278 -20.01 3.42 10.33
N ARG A 279 -19.17 4.17 9.61
CA ARG A 279 -19.49 4.92 8.39
C ARG A 279 -18.47 4.61 7.28
N PRO A 280 -18.70 3.54 6.49
CA PRO A 280 -17.74 3.09 5.48
C PRO A 280 -17.56 4.08 4.31
N GLU A 281 -18.47 5.05 4.16
CA GLU A 281 -18.38 6.11 3.14
C GLU A 281 -17.56 7.32 3.62
N GLY A 282 -17.09 7.34 4.88
CA GLY A 282 -16.45 8.49 5.54
C GLY A 282 -17.43 9.34 6.36
N LEU A 283 -16.95 10.45 6.91
CA LEU A 283 -17.73 11.40 7.73
C LEU A 283 -18.85 12.06 6.92
N LEU A 284 -18.52 12.48 5.70
CA LEU A 284 -19.45 13.12 4.78
C LEU A 284 -19.91 12.11 3.75
N ARG A 285 -21.16 11.70 3.89
CA ARG A 285 -21.82 10.72 3.02
C ARG A 285 -21.94 11.31 1.62
N VAL A 286 -21.04 10.97 0.73
CA VAL A 286 -21.23 11.24 -0.70
C VAL A 286 -21.92 10.03 -1.28
N VAL A 287 -23.22 10.17 -1.57
CA VAL A 287 -23.98 9.17 -2.32
C VAL A 287 -23.41 9.12 -3.72
N ARG A 288 -22.34 8.34 -3.89
CA ARG A 288 -21.76 8.00 -5.17
C ARG A 288 -21.94 6.50 -5.32
N ARG A 289 -22.97 6.11 -6.09
CA ARG A 289 -23.01 4.78 -6.71
C ARG A 289 -21.89 4.73 -7.76
N VAL A 290 -20.64 4.51 -7.34
CA VAL A 290 -19.58 4.16 -8.29
C VAL A 290 -19.68 2.66 -8.60
N ARG A 291 -20.44 2.40 -9.65
CA ARG A 291 -20.13 1.49 -10.76
C ARG A 291 -19.60 0.09 -10.40
N ALA A 292 -20.53 -0.82 -10.16
CA ALA A 292 -20.31 -2.26 -10.30
C ALA A 292 -20.22 -2.70 -11.79
N ASP A 293 -20.72 -1.91 -12.74
CA ASP A 293 -21.27 -2.53 -13.97
C ASP A 293 -20.63 -2.14 -15.31
N THR A 294 -19.38 -1.67 -15.40
CA THR A 294 -18.84 -1.38 -16.77
C THR A 294 -17.39 -1.75 -17.03
N VAL A 295 -16.48 -1.73 -16.05
CA VAL A 295 -15.07 -2.11 -16.29
C VAL A 295 -14.85 -3.62 -16.41
N ALA A 296 -15.89 -4.40 -16.13
CA ALA A 296 -15.96 -5.84 -16.40
C ALA A 296 -15.73 -6.23 -17.89
N ARG A 297 -15.71 -5.28 -18.84
CA ARG A 297 -15.59 -5.60 -20.29
C ARG A 297 -14.18 -5.53 -20.89
N VAL A 298 -13.15 -5.07 -20.18
CA VAL A 298 -11.78 -5.02 -20.75
C VAL A 298 -10.74 -5.84 -19.95
N ALA A 299 -11.07 -6.33 -18.76
CA ALA A 299 -10.26 -7.37 -18.09
C ALA A 299 -10.64 -8.81 -18.54
N VAL A 300 -11.39 -8.94 -19.64
CA VAL A 300 -11.64 -10.22 -20.32
C VAL A 300 -10.40 -10.54 -21.17
N SER A 301 -9.35 -11.10 -20.57
CA SER A 301 -8.29 -11.84 -21.32
C SER A 301 -7.24 -12.59 -20.48
N TYR A 302 -7.13 -12.43 -19.17
CA TYR A 302 -6.01 -13.06 -18.42
C TYR A 302 -6.39 -14.02 -17.31
N VAL A 303 -7.67 -14.42 -17.23
CA VAL A 303 -8.01 -15.75 -16.68
C VAL A 303 -7.92 -16.78 -17.82
N GLU A 304 -6.84 -16.74 -18.61
CA GLU A 304 -6.48 -17.94 -19.35
C GLU A 304 -6.09 -18.96 -18.29
N ARG A 305 -6.79 -20.10 -18.32
CA ARG A 305 -6.52 -21.28 -17.51
C ARG A 305 -5.01 -21.42 -17.37
N ALA A 306 -4.46 -21.14 -16.19
CA ALA A 306 -3.10 -21.55 -15.87
C ALA A 306 -3.00 -23.02 -16.32
N PRO A 307 -2.01 -23.37 -17.16
CA PRO A 307 -1.93 -24.69 -17.77
C PRO A 307 -2.17 -25.72 -16.67
N LYS A 308 -3.08 -26.69 -16.92
CA LYS A 308 -3.50 -27.70 -15.95
C LYS A 308 -2.26 -28.25 -15.24
N ALA A 309 -2.04 -27.77 -14.02
CA ALA A 309 -1.02 -28.15 -13.06
C ALA A 309 0.43 -28.16 -13.60
N LEU A 310 1.32 -27.41 -12.92
CA LEU A 310 2.63 -27.98 -12.60
C LEU A 310 2.37 -29.39 -12.07
N GLY A 311 2.74 -30.42 -12.84
CA GLY A 311 2.39 -31.80 -12.52
C GLY A 311 2.84 -32.15 -11.11
N ARG A 312 2.16 -33.09 -10.45
CA ARG A 312 2.66 -33.74 -9.21
C ARG A 312 4.18 -33.99 -9.23
N PRO A 313 4.80 -34.45 -10.33
CA PRO A 313 6.26 -34.61 -10.41
C PRO A 313 7.05 -33.31 -10.32
N VAL A 314 6.56 -32.19 -10.87
CA VAL A 314 7.28 -30.91 -10.82
C VAL A 314 7.22 -30.30 -9.42
N LEU A 315 6.08 -30.43 -8.74
CA LEU A 315 5.98 -30.04 -7.34
C LEU A 315 6.90 -30.91 -6.46
N ALA A 316 6.93 -32.23 -6.69
CA ALA A 316 7.84 -33.14 -5.99
C ALA A 316 9.33 -32.81 -6.27
N ALA A 317 9.67 -32.48 -7.51
CA ALA A 317 11.02 -32.07 -7.90
C ALA A 317 11.42 -30.74 -7.27
N LEU A 318 10.52 -29.75 -7.21
CA LEU A 318 10.78 -28.47 -6.53
C LEU A 318 10.93 -28.64 -5.02
N THR A 319 10.11 -29.49 -4.39
CA THR A 319 10.26 -29.80 -2.95
C THR A 319 11.57 -30.53 -2.67
N LEU A 320 11.98 -31.45 -3.55
CA LEU A 320 13.26 -32.16 -3.43
C LEU A 320 14.44 -31.21 -3.65
N LEU A 321 14.37 -30.34 -4.65
CA LEU A 321 15.39 -29.32 -4.94
C LEU A 321 15.57 -28.38 -3.74
N MET A 322 14.47 -27.90 -3.15
CA MET A 322 14.55 -27.07 -1.94
C MET A 322 15.13 -27.87 -0.77
N ALA A 323 14.69 -29.11 -0.53
CA ALA A 323 15.23 -29.92 0.56
C ALA A 323 16.76 -30.14 0.46
N LEU A 324 17.33 -30.17 -0.75
CA LEU A 324 18.77 -30.39 -0.96
C LEU A 324 19.58 -29.08 -1.09
N LEU A 325 18.93 -27.92 -1.21
CA LEU A 325 19.56 -26.64 -1.51
C LEU A 325 20.69 -26.25 -0.53
N PRO A 326 20.57 -26.42 0.79
CA PRO A 326 21.63 -26.03 1.74
C PRO A 326 22.93 -26.82 1.57
N LEU A 327 22.90 -28.00 0.93
CA LEU A 327 24.09 -28.82 0.71
C LEU A 327 24.99 -28.24 -0.41
N PHE A 328 24.43 -27.37 -1.26
CA PHE A 328 25.11 -26.84 -2.44
C PHE A 328 25.36 -25.33 -2.37
N VAL A 329 24.91 -24.67 -1.30
CA VAL A 329 24.88 -23.21 -1.18
C VAL A 329 25.69 -22.76 0.04
N PRO A 330 26.54 -21.73 -0.07
CA PRO A 330 27.31 -21.20 1.06
C PRO A 330 26.41 -20.74 2.21
N GLY A 331 26.90 -20.80 3.45
CA GLY A 331 26.13 -20.43 4.65
C GLY A 331 25.49 -19.04 4.59
N GLU A 332 26.21 -18.02 4.10
CA GLU A 332 25.66 -16.66 3.93
C GLU A 332 24.44 -16.62 2.99
N ALA A 333 24.43 -17.47 1.96
CA ALA A 333 23.28 -17.55 1.07
C ALA A 333 22.10 -18.31 1.71
N VAL A 334 22.36 -19.27 2.61
CA VAL A 334 21.30 -19.92 3.42
C VAL A 334 20.56 -18.90 4.28
N TYR A 335 21.26 -17.91 4.83
CA TYR A 335 20.65 -16.82 5.60
C TYR A 335 19.57 -16.07 4.81
N TYR A 336 19.89 -15.63 3.59
CA TYR A 336 18.91 -14.94 2.74
C TYR A 336 17.76 -15.86 2.31
N VAL A 337 18.04 -17.15 2.08
CA VAL A 337 17.00 -18.13 1.73
C VAL A 337 16.08 -18.42 2.92
N ASN A 338 16.55 -18.31 4.15
CA ASN A 338 15.72 -18.36 5.35
C ASN A 338 14.77 -17.16 5.42
N ILE A 339 15.27 -15.93 5.18
CA ILE A 339 14.41 -14.73 5.11
C ILE A 339 13.34 -14.89 4.03
N ILE A 340 13.71 -15.43 2.86
CA ILE A 340 12.77 -15.73 1.78
C ILE A 340 11.74 -16.77 2.24
N GLY A 341 12.14 -17.83 2.95
CA GLY A 341 11.22 -18.83 3.49
C GLY A 341 10.25 -18.27 4.54
N ILE A 342 10.73 -17.45 5.47
CA ILE A 342 9.89 -16.83 6.51
C ILE A 342 8.86 -15.90 5.85
N THR A 343 9.31 -15.05 4.93
CA THR A 343 8.42 -14.15 4.18
C THR A 343 7.50 -14.93 3.23
N ALA A 344 7.93 -16.08 2.70
CA ALA A 344 7.10 -16.95 1.86
C ALA A 344 5.84 -17.44 2.58
N LEU A 345 5.90 -17.71 3.89
CA LEU A 345 4.70 -18.03 4.69
C LEU A 345 3.69 -16.87 4.63
N ALA A 346 4.14 -15.64 4.90
CA ALA A 346 3.28 -14.45 4.80
C ALA A 346 2.77 -14.21 3.36
N LEU A 347 3.61 -14.45 2.35
CA LEU A 347 3.26 -14.32 0.93
C LEU A 347 2.21 -15.35 0.48
N ILE A 348 2.26 -16.58 0.98
CA ILE A 348 1.24 -17.60 0.72
C ILE A 348 -0.12 -17.12 1.28
N GLY A 349 -0.14 -16.58 2.49
CA GLY A 349 -1.36 -15.98 3.07
C GLY A 349 -1.86 -14.78 2.26
N MET A 350 -0.95 -13.91 1.85
CA MET A 350 -1.27 -12.76 1.01
C MET A 350 -1.82 -13.16 -0.36
N ASP A 351 -1.32 -14.24 -0.98
CA ASP A 351 -1.80 -14.73 -2.27
C ASP A 351 -3.24 -15.23 -2.18
N VAL A 352 -3.64 -15.82 -1.05
CA VAL A 352 -5.05 -16.20 -0.80
C VAL A 352 -5.97 -14.97 -0.84
N LEU A 353 -5.57 -13.86 -0.21
CA LEU A 353 -6.36 -12.64 -0.22
C LEU A 353 -6.30 -11.90 -1.56
N LEU A 354 -5.09 -11.64 -2.07
CA LEU A 354 -4.90 -10.81 -3.26
C LEU A 354 -5.07 -11.60 -4.54
N GLY A 355 -4.38 -12.73 -4.66
CA GLY A 355 -4.34 -13.53 -5.89
C GLY A 355 -5.60 -14.33 -6.17
N TYR A 356 -6.21 -14.92 -5.14
CA TYR A 356 -7.41 -15.76 -5.32
C TYR A 356 -8.72 -15.04 -5.05
N LEU A 357 -8.76 -14.17 -4.05
CA LEU A 357 -9.97 -13.45 -3.65
C LEU A 357 -10.05 -12.03 -4.24
N GLY A 358 -8.95 -11.51 -4.82
CA GLY A 358 -8.93 -10.19 -5.44
C GLY A 358 -9.05 -9.05 -4.44
N MET A 359 -8.58 -9.24 -3.21
CA MET A 359 -8.64 -8.23 -2.14
C MET A 359 -7.26 -7.71 -1.79
N LEU A 360 -7.05 -6.42 -2.00
CA LEU A 360 -5.83 -5.73 -1.59
C LEU A 360 -5.83 -5.46 -0.09
N ASN A 361 -5.03 -6.22 0.66
CA ASN A 361 -4.84 -6.08 2.10
C ASN A 361 -3.42 -5.58 2.42
N LEU A 362 -3.26 -4.27 2.64
CA LEU A 362 -2.03 -3.59 3.06
C LEU A 362 -1.68 -3.84 4.56
N GLY A 363 -2.44 -4.67 5.26
CA GLY A 363 -2.33 -4.92 6.70
C GLY A 363 -1.60 -6.20 7.10
N GLN A 364 -1.00 -6.93 6.17
CA GLN A 364 -0.31 -8.21 6.50
C GLN A 364 0.78 -8.05 7.55
N SER A 365 1.59 -6.99 7.45
CA SER A 365 2.66 -6.75 8.40
C SER A 365 2.14 -6.58 9.82
N ALA A 366 0.89 -6.11 10.00
CA ALA A 366 0.25 -5.97 11.30
C ALA A 366 0.02 -7.32 11.97
N PHE A 367 -0.47 -8.32 11.23
CA PHE A 367 -0.64 -9.68 11.75
C PHE A 367 0.71 -10.32 12.08
N MET A 368 1.71 -10.01 11.26
CA MET A 368 3.09 -10.41 11.50
C MET A 368 3.66 -9.75 12.76
N ALA A 369 3.38 -8.46 12.98
CA ALA A 369 3.74 -7.72 14.19
C ALA A 369 3.09 -8.33 15.42
N VAL A 370 1.78 -8.58 15.39
CA VAL A 370 1.03 -9.17 16.51
C VAL A 370 1.58 -10.56 16.86
N GLY A 371 1.79 -11.43 15.86
CA GLY A 371 2.38 -12.75 16.07
C GLY A 371 3.80 -12.68 16.63
N GLY A 372 4.67 -11.89 16.00
CA GLY A 372 6.06 -11.72 16.40
C GLY A 372 6.22 -11.16 17.80
N TYR A 373 5.56 -10.03 18.11
CA TYR A 373 5.65 -9.42 19.44
C TYR A 373 5.01 -10.28 20.52
N THR A 374 3.87 -10.93 20.25
CA THR A 374 3.24 -11.79 21.27
C THR A 374 4.16 -12.97 21.61
N SER A 375 4.72 -13.64 20.60
CA SER A 375 5.67 -14.74 20.83
C SER A 375 6.93 -14.25 21.54
N ALA A 376 7.51 -13.14 21.08
CA ALA A 376 8.72 -12.59 21.66
C ALA A 376 8.53 -12.16 23.13
N LEU A 377 7.42 -11.49 23.46
CA LEU A 377 7.11 -11.05 24.81
C LEU A 377 6.89 -12.22 25.78
N LEU A 378 6.20 -13.28 25.33
CA LEU A 378 6.00 -14.47 26.16
C LEU A 378 7.33 -15.19 26.46
N MET A 379 8.26 -15.23 25.50
CA MET A 379 9.59 -15.80 25.74
C MET A 379 10.44 -14.92 26.66
N VAL A 380 10.57 -13.64 26.34
CA VAL A 380 11.48 -12.72 27.03
C VAL A 380 10.99 -12.37 28.44
N LEU A 381 9.70 -12.09 28.61
CA LEU A 381 9.15 -11.62 29.88
C LEU A 381 8.56 -12.73 30.75
N ARG A 382 8.10 -13.83 30.14
CA ARG A 382 7.45 -14.94 30.86
C ARG A 382 8.24 -16.24 30.79
N GLY A 383 9.37 -16.30 30.09
CA GLY A 383 10.19 -17.49 29.98
C GLY A 383 9.49 -18.66 29.27
N TRP A 384 8.46 -18.41 28.47
CA TRP A 384 7.78 -19.47 27.73
C TRP A 384 8.73 -20.15 26.75
N SER A 385 8.59 -21.46 26.56
CA SER A 385 9.31 -22.15 25.50
C SER A 385 8.86 -21.68 24.11
N PRO A 386 9.73 -21.74 23.08
CA PRO A 386 9.46 -21.10 21.79
C PRO A 386 8.20 -21.60 21.07
N LEU A 387 7.90 -22.91 21.12
CA LEU A 387 6.74 -23.46 20.41
C LEU A 387 5.39 -22.99 20.99
N PRO A 388 5.10 -23.11 22.31
CA PRO A 388 3.90 -22.54 22.90
C PRO A 388 3.79 -21.02 22.68
N ALA A 389 4.91 -20.29 22.78
CA ALA A 389 4.93 -18.86 22.50
C ALA A 389 4.59 -18.54 21.04
N LEU A 390 5.11 -19.33 20.09
CA LEU A 390 4.76 -19.23 18.66
C LEU A 390 3.28 -19.43 18.43
N LEU A 391 2.71 -20.51 18.97
CA LEU A 391 1.29 -20.84 18.82
C LEU A 391 0.39 -19.77 19.46
N ALA A 392 0.76 -19.25 20.63
CA ALA A 392 0.05 -18.14 21.27
C ALA A 392 0.10 -16.87 20.40
N GLY A 393 1.23 -16.59 19.75
CA GLY A 393 1.35 -15.48 18.80
C GLY A 393 0.47 -15.66 17.56
N VAL A 394 0.42 -16.86 16.97
CA VAL A 394 -0.50 -17.18 15.88
C VAL A 394 -1.95 -16.98 16.31
N LEU A 395 -2.33 -17.47 17.49
CA LEU A 395 -3.69 -17.30 18.03
C LEU A 395 -4.04 -15.83 18.27
N ALA A 396 -3.10 -15.03 18.78
CA ALA A 396 -3.30 -13.59 18.95
C ALA A 396 -3.50 -12.90 17.59
N ALA A 397 -2.69 -13.23 16.58
CA ALA A 397 -2.85 -12.70 15.23
C ALA A 397 -4.23 -13.06 14.63
N VAL A 398 -4.68 -14.30 14.81
CA VAL A 398 -6.01 -14.76 14.37
C VAL A 398 -7.14 -14.05 15.12
N ALA A 399 -7.02 -13.86 16.43
CA ALA A 399 -8.01 -13.14 17.23
C ALA A 399 -8.15 -11.68 16.78
N VAL A 400 -7.02 -11.00 16.55
CA VAL A 400 -7.02 -9.64 16.03
C VAL A 400 -7.58 -9.60 14.60
N ALA A 401 -7.24 -10.58 13.75
CA ALA A 401 -7.82 -10.70 12.41
C ALA A 401 -9.33 -10.93 12.44
N ALA A 402 -9.84 -11.72 13.40
CA ALA A 402 -11.27 -11.93 13.57
C ALA A 402 -11.97 -10.60 13.89
N VAL A 403 -11.46 -9.81 14.83
CA VAL A 403 -12.01 -8.48 15.13
C VAL A 403 -11.91 -7.55 13.92
N PHE A 404 -10.74 -7.49 13.29
CA PHE A 404 -10.49 -6.64 12.12
C PHE A 404 -11.39 -7.00 10.92
N SER A 405 -11.71 -8.29 10.76
CA SER A 405 -12.63 -8.76 9.71
C SER A 405 -14.06 -8.28 9.91
N LEU A 406 -14.51 -8.07 11.16
CA LEU A 406 -15.87 -7.61 11.45
C LEU A 406 -16.10 -6.20 10.90
N VAL A 407 -15.05 -5.38 10.94
CA VAL A 407 -14.98 -4.03 10.38
C VAL A 407 -14.86 -4.09 8.87
N THR A 408 -13.86 -4.84 8.36
CA THR A 408 -13.51 -4.80 6.93
C THR A 408 -14.48 -5.53 6.01
N ARG A 409 -15.26 -6.50 6.49
CA ARG A 409 -16.24 -7.24 5.67
C ARG A 409 -17.34 -6.36 5.06
N ARG A 410 -17.58 -5.16 5.60
CA ARG A 410 -18.58 -4.20 5.11
C ARG A 410 -18.01 -3.19 4.12
N LEU A 411 -16.69 -3.15 3.96
CA LEU A 411 -16.01 -2.14 3.16
C LEU A 411 -15.93 -2.53 1.68
N SER A 412 -15.93 -1.52 0.82
CA SER A 412 -15.53 -1.66 -0.59
C SER A 412 -14.03 -2.00 -0.69
N PRO A 413 -13.58 -2.73 -1.74
CA PRO A 413 -12.18 -3.14 -1.88
C PRO A 413 -11.14 -2.01 -1.74
N HIS A 414 -11.44 -0.80 -2.22
CA HIS A 414 -10.53 0.34 -2.09
C HIS A 414 -10.42 0.86 -0.66
N TYR A 415 -11.53 0.90 0.09
CA TYR A 415 -11.53 1.28 1.50
C TYR A 415 -10.84 0.22 2.37
N LEU A 416 -10.97 -1.06 2.01
CA LEU A 416 -10.31 -2.14 2.72
C LEU A 416 -8.79 -2.01 2.70
N ALA A 417 -8.21 -1.68 1.56
CA ALA A 417 -6.77 -1.44 1.44
C ALA A 417 -6.32 -0.36 2.43
N ILE A 418 -7.05 0.74 2.53
CA ILE A 418 -6.71 1.87 3.41
C ILE A 418 -6.85 1.50 4.89
N VAL A 419 -7.96 0.87 5.27
CA VAL A 419 -8.18 0.44 6.66
C VAL A 419 -7.12 -0.58 7.08
N SER A 420 -6.71 -1.46 6.17
CA SER A 420 -5.63 -2.40 6.42
C SER A 420 -4.26 -1.74 6.53
N LEU A 421 -3.98 -0.70 5.75
CA LEU A 421 -2.77 0.10 5.90
C LEU A 421 -2.74 0.82 7.25
N ALA A 422 -3.86 1.44 7.64
CA ALA A 422 -3.99 2.08 8.94
C ALA A 422 -3.80 1.09 10.09
N PHE A 423 -4.25 -0.16 9.91
CA PHE A 423 -4.02 -1.23 10.87
C PHE A 423 -2.55 -1.65 10.97
N ALA A 424 -1.82 -1.75 9.86
CA ALA A 424 -0.36 -1.96 9.87
C ALA A 424 0.39 -0.83 10.58
N LEU A 425 0.01 0.42 10.30
CA LEU A 425 0.60 1.58 10.95
C LEU A 425 0.26 1.63 12.43
N LEU A 426 -0.95 1.24 12.83
CA LEU A 426 -1.34 1.18 14.22
C LEU A 426 -0.51 0.12 14.98
N ALA A 427 -0.32 -1.06 14.38
CA ALA A 427 0.52 -2.10 14.97
C ALA A 427 1.97 -1.62 15.14
N GLN A 428 2.54 -0.95 14.13
CA GLN A 428 3.88 -0.36 14.20
C GLN A 428 3.97 0.76 15.23
N ALA A 429 3.00 1.67 15.26
CA ALA A 429 2.96 2.81 16.16
C ALA A 429 2.87 2.34 17.62
N LEU A 430 1.96 1.41 17.92
CA LEU A 430 1.85 0.81 19.25
C LEU A 430 3.14 0.09 19.66
N ALA A 431 3.75 -0.70 18.77
CA ALA A 431 5.02 -1.35 19.07
C ALA A 431 6.16 -0.36 19.36
N GLY A 432 6.17 0.82 18.73
CA GLY A 432 7.15 1.87 19.02
C GLY A 432 6.87 2.69 20.28
N GLN A 433 5.61 2.76 20.71
CA GLN A 433 5.18 3.57 21.85
C GLN A 433 5.14 2.80 23.17
N LEU A 434 4.94 1.47 23.12
CA LEU A 434 4.87 0.62 24.30
C LEU A 434 6.28 0.32 24.82
N THR A 435 6.48 0.49 26.13
CA THR A 435 7.75 0.15 26.80
C THR A 435 7.98 -1.36 26.83
N VAL A 436 6.90 -2.13 26.94
CA VAL A 436 6.92 -3.60 27.00
C VAL A 436 7.53 -4.22 25.74
N THR A 437 7.33 -3.61 24.57
CA THR A 437 7.90 -4.04 23.28
C THR A 437 9.34 -3.56 23.05
N GLY A 438 9.93 -2.86 24.03
CA GLY A 438 11.23 -2.19 23.88
C GLY A 438 11.16 -0.84 23.15
N GLY A 439 9.95 -0.33 22.89
CA GLY A 439 9.73 0.94 22.19
C GLY A 439 10.38 0.98 20.81
N THR A 440 10.91 2.14 20.43
CA THR A 440 11.59 2.35 19.14
C THR A 440 12.88 1.53 18.99
N ALA A 441 13.52 1.15 20.10
CA ALA A 441 14.72 0.33 20.10
C ALA A 441 14.41 -1.15 19.79
N GLY A 442 13.18 -1.59 20.00
CA GLY A 442 12.76 -2.98 19.80
C GLY A 442 13.14 -3.91 20.95
N LEU A 443 12.70 -5.15 20.84
CA LEU A 443 12.86 -6.19 21.86
C LEU A 443 14.07 -7.06 21.51
N ASN A 444 14.99 -7.20 22.48
CA ASN A 444 16.20 -8.02 22.38
C ASN A 444 16.09 -9.28 23.26
N GLY A 445 17.03 -10.21 23.08
CA GLY A 445 17.13 -11.41 23.93
C GLY A 445 16.08 -12.48 23.59
N ILE A 446 15.57 -12.46 22.36
CA ILE A 446 14.59 -13.46 21.90
C ILE A 446 15.36 -14.76 21.64
N PRO A 447 15.04 -15.87 22.33
CA PRO A 447 15.77 -17.12 22.13
C PRO A 447 15.48 -17.71 20.73
N PRO A 448 16.41 -18.49 20.15
CA PRO A 448 16.16 -19.22 18.91
C PRO A 448 15.03 -20.23 19.11
N PHE A 449 14.42 -20.64 18.00
CA PHE A 449 13.35 -21.62 18.06
C PHE A 449 13.87 -22.97 18.60
N SER A 450 13.13 -23.57 19.53
CA SER A 450 13.46 -24.87 20.09
C SER A 450 12.21 -25.66 20.47
N VAL A 451 12.29 -26.99 20.33
CA VAL A 451 11.21 -27.93 20.64
C VAL A 451 11.79 -29.22 21.22
N GLY A 452 11.34 -29.60 22.42
CA GLY A 452 11.69 -30.91 23.01
C GLY A 452 13.19 -31.17 23.14
N GLY A 453 13.99 -30.13 23.43
CA GLY A 453 15.45 -30.21 23.54
C GLY A 453 16.22 -29.99 22.23
N LEU A 454 15.56 -30.01 21.07
CA LEU A 454 16.17 -29.64 19.79
C LEU A 454 16.15 -28.11 19.63
N THR A 455 17.32 -27.50 19.44
CA THR A 455 17.50 -26.07 19.17
C THR A 455 17.81 -25.86 17.69
N PHE A 456 17.14 -24.89 17.08
CA PHE A 456 17.35 -24.48 15.68
C PHE A 456 18.11 -23.16 15.66
N ASP A 457 19.36 -23.19 16.14
CA ASP A 457 20.26 -22.03 16.29
C ASP A 457 21.25 -21.88 15.13
N THR A 458 21.29 -22.86 14.22
CA THR A 458 22.07 -22.81 12.98
C THR A 458 21.21 -22.42 11.78
N ASP A 459 21.78 -21.70 10.81
CA ASP A 459 21.06 -21.31 9.59
C ASP A 459 20.50 -22.51 8.83
N THR A 460 21.25 -23.62 8.78
CA THR A 460 20.82 -24.86 8.12
C THR A 460 19.74 -25.58 8.90
N GLY A 461 19.83 -25.63 10.24
CA GLY A 461 18.75 -26.17 11.06
C GLY A 461 17.45 -25.38 10.86
N PHE A 462 17.55 -24.05 10.97
CA PHE A 462 16.42 -23.14 10.80
C PHE A 462 15.85 -23.21 9.37
N TYR A 463 16.69 -23.44 8.36
CA TYR A 463 16.26 -23.68 6.97
C TYR A 463 15.26 -24.83 6.86
N TYR A 464 15.59 -26.00 7.41
CA TYR A 464 14.72 -27.16 7.32
C TYR A 464 13.40 -26.95 8.05
N LEU A 465 13.43 -26.24 9.19
CA LEU A 465 12.23 -25.83 9.91
C LEU A 465 11.33 -24.96 9.03
N VAL A 466 11.87 -23.86 8.49
CA VAL A 466 11.09 -22.87 7.74
C VAL A 466 10.57 -23.46 6.43
N TRP A 467 11.42 -24.08 5.63
CA TRP A 467 11.02 -24.64 4.34
C TRP A 467 10.13 -25.87 4.47
N GLY A 468 10.26 -26.63 5.56
CA GLY A 468 9.30 -27.65 5.95
C GLY A 468 7.92 -27.06 6.20
N LEU A 469 7.82 -25.95 6.96
CA LEU A 469 6.56 -25.24 7.18
C LEU A 469 6.00 -24.64 5.88
N VAL A 470 6.85 -24.03 5.04
CA VAL A 470 6.45 -23.51 3.72
C VAL A 470 5.86 -24.63 2.85
N ALA A 471 6.47 -25.82 2.85
CA ALA A 471 5.96 -26.97 2.11
C ALA A 471 4.60 -27.43 2.65
N VAL A 472 4.45 -27.57 3.97
CA VAL A 472 3.19 -27.98 4.62
C VAL A 472 2.07 -26.99 4.34
N PHE A 473 2.29 -25.70 4.61
CA PHE A 473 1.27 -24.67 4.43
C PHE A 473 1.02 -24.34 2.95
N GLY A 474 2.05 -24.39 2.11
CA GLY A 474 1.93 -24.27 0.67
C GLY A 474 1.07 -25.41 0.09
N PHE A 475 1.33 -26.65 0.49
CA PHE A 475 0.51 -27.79 0.08
C PHE A 475 -0.93 -27.68 0.60
N GLY A 476 -1.13 -27.30 1.86
CA GLY A 476 -2.46 -27.03 2.42
C GLY A 476 -3.21 -25.96 1.62
N THR A 477 -2.53 -24.87 1.25
CA THR A 477 -3.11 -23.81 0.42
C THR A 477 -3.49 -24.33 -0.97
N LEU A 478 -2.65 -25.17 -1.60
CA LEU A 478 -2.97 -25.80 -2.88
C LEU A 478 -4.29 -26.59 -2.82
N LEU A 479 -4.50 -27.35 -1.74
CA LEU A 479 -5.73 -28.11 -1.55
C LEU A 479 -6.95 -27.20 -1.43
N VAL A 480 -6.86 -26.15 -0.61
CA VAL A 480 -7.93 -25.15 -0.44
C VAL A 480 -8.28 -24.48 -1.77
N VAL A 481 -7.26 -24.02 -2.50
CA VAL A 481 -7.41 -23.24 -3.73
C VAL A 481 -7.95 -24.09 -4.89
N ARG A 482 -7.55 -25.37 -4.96
CA ARG A 482 -8.09 -26.30 -5.97
C ARG A 482 -9.48 -26.81 -5.62
N GLY A 483 -9.84 -26.76 -4.34
CA GLY A 483 -11.15 -27.13 -3.82
C GLY A 483 -12.28 -26.17 -4.20
N ARG A 484 -13.46 -26.39 -3.61
CA ARG A 484 -14.65 -25.53 -3.79
C ARG A 484 -14.37 -24.10 -3.33
N THR A 485 -13.67 -23.94 -2.21
CA THR A 485 -13.35 -22.64 -1.62
C THR A 485 -12.60 -21.75 -2.61
N GLY A 486 -11.53 -22.24 -3.22
CA GLY A 486 -10.78 -21.44 -4.20
C GLY A 486 -11.56 -21.10 -5.46
N ARG A 487 -12.44 -21.98 -5.95
CA ARG A 487 -13.31 -21.67 -7.10
C ARG A 487 -14.29 -20.53 -6.78
N VAL A 488 -14.86 -20.54 -5.58
CA VAL A 488 -15.76 -19.47 -5.13
C VAL A 488 -14.99 -18.16 -4.91
N MET A 489 -13.80 -18.20 -4.30
CA MET A 489 -12.97 -17.01 -4.14
C MET A 489 -12.63 -16.37 -5.48
N LYS A 490 -12.28 -17.17 -6.50
CA LYS A 490 -12.02 -16.67 -7.85
C LYS A 490 -13.26 -16.05 -8.50
N ALA A 491 -14.44 -16.63 -8.27
CA ALA A 491 -15.70 -16.04 -8.74
C ALA A 491 -15.97 -14.68 -8.06
N ILE A 492 -15.73 -14.59 -6.74
CA ILE A 492 -15.85 -13.34 -5.98
C ILE A 492 -14.84 -12.29 -6.48
N ALA A 493 -13.61 -12.71 -6.82
CA ALA A 493 -12.58 -11.82 -7.34
C ALA A 493 -12.97 -11.20 -8.69
N PHE A 494 -13.72 -11.94 -9.52
CA PHE A 494 -14.22 -11.46 -10.80
C PHE A 494 -15.38 -10.48 -10.62
N ASP A 495 -16.43 -10.90 -9.92
CA ASP A 495 -17.59 -10.08 -9.64
C ASP A 495 -18.27 -10.55 -8.33
N PRO A 496 -18.10 -9.83 -7.22
CA PRO A 496 -18.74 -10.15 -5.96
C PRO A 496 -20.27 -10.15 -6.04
N GLY A 497 -20.86 -9.31 -6.89
CA GLY A 497 -22.30 -9.20 -7.10
C GLY A 497 -22.84 -10.44 -7.80
N ALA A 498 -22.25 -10.82 -8.94
CA ALA A 498 -22.61 -12.03 -9.67
C ALA A 498 -22.38 -13.30 -8.82
N ALA A 499 -21.26 -13.38 -8.09
CA ALA A 499 -20.99 -14.50 -7.20
C ALA A 499 -22.07 -14.62 -6.09
N SER A 500 -22.52 -13.49 -5.54
CA SER A 500 -23.59 -13.49 -4.54
C SER A 500 -24.95 -13.91 -5.10
N ALA A 501 -25.26 -13.53 -6.35
CA ALA A 501 -26.47 -13.98 -7.05
C ALA A 501 -26.47 -15.49 -7.31
N LEU A 502 -25.28 -16.10 -7.49
CA LEU A 502 -25.08 -17.54 -7.58
C LEU A 502 -25.02 -18.25 -6.22
N GLY A 503 -25.35 -17.56 -5.13
CA GLY A 503 -25.44 -18.13 -3.77
C GLY A 503 -24.12 -18.16 -2.98
N ALA A 504 -23.06 -17.48 -3.44
CA ALA A 504 -21.83 -17.37 -2.66
C ALA A 504 -21.95 -16.32 -1.55
N ASP A 505 -21.73 -16.72 -0.30
CA ASP A 505 -21.61 -15.78 0.81
C ASP A 505 -20.24 -15.07 0.77
N VAL A 506 -20.18 -13.96 0.04
CA VAL A 506 -18.98 -13.13 -0.10
C VAL A 506 -18.38 -12.79 1.25
N ARG A 507 -19.20 -12.42 2.25
CA ARG A 507 -18.71 -11.98 3.56
C ARG A 507 -17.98 -13.10 4.30
N ARG A 508 -18.50 -14.33 4.22
CA ARG A 508 -17.87 -15.51 4.82
C ARG A 508 -16.52 -15.82 4.19
N TYR A 509 -16.40 -15.78 2.86
CA TYR A 509 -15.13 -16.04 2.18
C TYR A 509 -14.08 -14.96 2.47
N ARG A 510 -14.49 -13.69 2.56
CA ARG A 510 -13.61 -12.58 2.99
C ARG A 510 -13.08 -12.77 4.40
N HIS A 511 -13.96 -13.13 5.33
CA HIS A 511 -13.58 -13.41 6.71
C HIS A 511 -12.61 -14.58 6.79
N TRP A 512 -12.95 -15.71 6.15
CA TRP A 512 -12.13 -16.92 6.18
C TRP A 512 -10.74 -16.69 5.58
N ALA A 513 -10.65 -16.03 4.42
CA ALA A 513 -9.36 -15.75 3.78
C ALA A 513 -8.50 -14.81 4.62
N LEU A 514 -9.11 -13.85 5.34
CA LEU A 514 -8.39 -12.96 6.25
C LEU A 514 -7.82 -13.73 7.45
N LEU A 515 -8.59 -14.62 8.06
CA LEU A 515 -8.12 -15.48 9.15
C LEU A 515 -7.00 -16.42 8.67
N TYR A 516 -7.18 -17.05 7.50
CA TYR A 516 -6.17 -17.93 6.91
C TYR A 516 -4.84 -17.20 6.70
N SER A 517 -4.91 -15.97 6.19
CA SER A 517 -3.72 -15.17 6.02
C SER A 517 -3.10 -14.74 7.34
N ALA A 518 -3.90 -14.45 8.37
CA ALA A 518 -3.40 -14.08 9.69
C ALA A 518 -2.68 -15.23 10.40
N VAL A 519 -3.11 -16.49 10.18
CA VAL A 519 -2.39 -17.68 10.66
C VAL A 519 -0.96 -17.68 10.11
N LEU A 520 -0.83 -17.52 8.79
CA LEU A 520 0.47 -17.59 8.12
C LEU A 520 1.34 -16.36 8.39
N ALA A 521 0.75 -15.16 8.46
CA ALA A 521 1.46 -13.95 8.83
C ALA A 521 1.91 -13.98 10.29
N GLY A 522 1.06 -14.43 11.23
CA GLY A 522 1.43 -14.58 12.63
C GLY A 522 2.55 -15.59 12.84
N LEU A 523 2.50 -16.72 12.11
CA LEU A 523 3.56 -17.73 12.10
C LEU A 523 4.87 -17.16 11.56
N ALA A 524 4.81 -16.47 10.41
CA ALA A 524 5.95 -15.78 9.82
C ALA A 524 6.57 -14.79 10.82
N GLY A 525 5.75 -14.02 11.52
CA GLY A 525 6.22 -13.00 12.46
C GLY A 525 6.92 -13.57 13.70
N GLY A 526 6.37 -14.64 14.28
CA GLY A 526 7.01 -15.35 15.39
C GLY A 526 8.34 -15.96 14.98
N LEU A 527 8.39 -16.64 13.82
CA LEU A 527 9.64 -17.18 13.27
C LEU A 527 10.65 -16.09 12.92
N TYR A 528 10.18 -14.95 12.38
CA TYR A 528 11.02 -13.80 12.07
C TYR A 528 11.70 -13.25 13.34
N ALA A 529 10.94 -13.09 14.42
CA ALA A 529 11.47 -12.63 15.71
C ALA A 529 12.50 -13.60 16.31
N MET A 530 12.26 -14.91 16.21
CA MET A 530 13.18 -15.96 16.70
C MET A 530 14.43 -16.10 15.83
N TYR A 531 14.31 -15.87 14.52
CA TYR A 531 15.43 -15.97 13.59
C TYR A 531 16.42 -14.82 13.77
N PHE A 532 15.91 -13.58 13.83
CA PHE A 532 16.74 -12.40 14.07
C PHE A 532 17.15 -12.25 15.54
N GLN A 533 16.51 -13.00 16.45
CA GLN A 533 16.65 -12.87 17.92
C GLN A 533 16.41 -11.44 18.44
N PHE A 534 15.73 -10.65 17.62
CA PHE A 534 15.48 -9.23 17.79
C PHE A 534 14.22 -8.85 17.00
N LEU A 535 13.41 -7.95 17.55
CA LEU A 535 12.24 -7.44 16.85
C LEU A 535 12.02 -5.95 17.13
N ALA A 536 12.25 -5.11 16.11
CA ALA A 536 11.96 -3.68 16.15
C ALA A 536 10.67 -3.31 15.38
N PRO A 537 9.99 -2.21 15.78
CA PRO A 537 8.73 -1.80 15.13
C PRO A 537 8.90 -1.51 13.64
N SER A 538 10.08 -1.01 13.23
CA SER A 538 10.43 -0.74 11.84
C SER A 538 10.46 -2.00 10.96
N MET A 539 10.70 -3.18 11.54
CA MET A 539 10.79 -4.45 10.80
C MET A 539 9.41 -5.00 10.40
N VAL A 540 8.37 -4.66 11.15
CA VAL A 540 6.98 -5.14 10.93
C VAL A 540 6.03 -4.02 10.51
N GLY A 541 6.61 -2.92 10.02
CA GLY A 541 5.90 -1.72 9.62
C GLY A 541 5.34 -1.73 8.20
N MET A 542 4.93 -0.55 7.75
CA MET A 542 4.37 -0.32 6.42
C MET A 542 5.30 -0.78 5.28
N SER A 543 6.61 -0.60 5.42
CA SER A 543 7.60 -1.00 4.42
C SER A 543 7.50 -2.49 4.11
N LEU A 544 7.34 -3.34 5.13
CA LEU A 544 7.15 -4.77 4.96
C LEU A 544 5.83 -5.08 4.24
N SER A 545 4.73 -4.43 4.62
CA SER A 545 3.44 -4.60 3.93
C SER A 545 3.54 -4.31 2.44
N PHE A 546 4.26 -3.25 2.06
CA PHE A 546 4.52 -2.94 0.65
C PHE A 546 5.40 -3.99 -0.03
N THR A 547 6.49 -4.42 0.61
CA THR A 547 7.34 -5.49 0.10
C THR A 547 6.56 -6.77 -0.15
N LEU A 548 5.68 -7.19 0.78
CA LEU A 548 4.87 -8.40 0.61
C LEU A 548 3.93 -8.31 -0.60
N ILE A 549 3.29 -7.16 -0.79
CA ILE A 549 2.32 -6.99 -1.88
C ILE A 549 3.02 -6.86 -3.22
N VAL A 550 4.09 -6.08 -3.28
CA VAL A 550 4.94 -5.97 -4.46
C VAL A 550 5.46 -7.35 -4.86
N SER A 551 6.02 -8.11 -3.91
CA SER A 551 6.53 -9.45 -4.15
C SER A 551 5.44 -10.40 -4.68
N THR A 552 4.23 -10.32 -4.11
CA THR A 552 3.08 -11.12 -4.54
C THR A 552 2.69 -10.83 -5.99
N VAL A 553 2.62 -9.55 -6.38
CA VAL A 553 2.14 -9.16 -7.71
C VAL A 553 3.23 -9.24 -8.78
N VAL A 554 4.46 -8.81 -8.47
CA VAL A 554 5.63 -8.96 -9.34
C VAL A 554 5.88 -10.43 -9.64
N GLY A 555 5.79 -11.29 -8.62
CA GLY A 555 5.91 -12.73 -8.76
C GLY A 555 4.79 -13.38 -9.60
N GLY A 556 3.59 -12.82 -9.54
CA GLY A 556 2.39 -13.27 -10.24
C GLY A 556 1.33 -13.76 -9.25
N SER A 557 0.36 -12.90 -8.97
CA SER A 557 -0.71 -13.20 -8.02
C SER A 557 -1.62 -14.32 -8.53
N GLY A 558 -2.08 -15.18 -7.61
CA GLY A 558 -2.98 -16.31 -7.89
C GLY A 558 -2.26 -17.55 -8.44
N THR A 559 -0.93 -17.63 -8.28
CA THR A 559 -0.11 -18.76 -8.75
C THR A 559 0.56 -19.57 -7.63
N LEU A 560 0.41 -19.15 -6.36
CA LEU A 560 1.04 -19.69 -5.15
C LEU A 560 2.58 -19.65 -5.12
N LEU A 561 3.26 -20.12 -6.17
CA LEU A 561 4.71 -20.08 -6.30
C LEU A 561 5.22 -18.71 -6.77
N GLY A 562 4.42 -17.98 -7.55
CA GLY A 562 4.77 -16.65 -8.04
C GLY A 562 5.17 -15.72 -6.90
N PRO A 563 4.35 -15.54 -5.85
CA PRO A 563 4.71 -14.71 -4.70
C PRO A 563 6.04 -15.09 -4.05
N ILE A 564 6.34 -16.38 -3.90
CA ILE A 564 7.62 -16.87 -3.35
C ILE A 564 8.79 -16.45 -4.25
N LEU A 565 8.65 -16.62 -5.58
CA LEU A 565 9.65 -16.18 -6.54
C LEU A 565 9.82 -14.66 -6.57
N GLY A 566 8.72 -13.91 -6.45
CA GLY A 566 8.75 -12.45 -6.35
C GLY A 566 9.44 -11.98 -5.07
N GLY A 567 9.19 -12.66 -3.94
CA GLY A 567 9.88 -12.42 -2.68
C GLY A 567 11.37 -12.72 -2.78
N ALA A 568 11.74 -13.85 -3.40
CA ALA A 568 13.13 -14.20 -3.66
C ALA A 568 13.84 -13.16 -4.54
N LEU A 569 13.19 -12.73 -5.62
CA LEU A 569 13.72 -11.70 -6.51
C LEU A 569 13.88 -10.36 -5.78
N PHE A 570 12.89 -9.95 -4.98
CA PHE A 570 12.93 -8.67 -4.28
C PHE A 570 13.99 -8.66 -3.17
N THR A 571 14.10 -9.75 -2.40
CA THR A 571 15.17 -9.92 -1.41
C THR A 571 16.54 -9.95 -2.07
N TYR A 572 16.72 -10.72 -3.16
CA TYR A 572 17.97 -10.74 -3.89
C TYR A 572 18.33 -9.37 -4.47
N LEU A 573 17.37 -8.66 -5.06
CA LEU A 573 17.59 -7.30 -5.56
C LEU A 573 18.00 -6.36 -4.43
N ALA A 574 17.33 -6.43 -3.27
CA ALA A 574 17.67 -5.63 -2.11
C ALA A 574 19.13 -5.88 -1.68
N THR A 575 19.56 -7.15 -1.62
CA THR A 575 20.93 -7.54 -1.25
C THR A 575 21.95 -7.13 -2.32
N ALA A 576 21.71 -7.46 -3.60
CA ALA A 576 22.61 -7.10 -4.70
C ALA A 576 22.77 -5.58 -4.84
N SER A 577 21.73 -4.82 -4.49
CA SER A 577 21.79 -3.36 -4.51
C SER A 577 22.55 -2.76 -3.33
N GLN A 578 22.85 -3.51 -2.26
CA GLN A 578 23.66 -3.01 -1.14
C GLN A 578 25.08 -2.66 -1.59
N SER A 579 25.61 -3.34 -2.61
CA SER A 579 26.91 -3.01 -3.21
C SER A 579 26.93 -1.62 -3.86
N PHE A 580 25.76 -1.06 -4.21
CA PHE A 580 25.60 0.26 -4.81
C PHE A 580 24.60 1.10 -4.00
N GLN A 581 24.76 1.15 -2.67
CA GLN A 581 23.80 1.70 -1.66
C GLN A 581 22.88 2.83 -2.15
N THR A 582 23.40 3.81 -2.89
CA THR A 582 22.68 4.96 -3.45
C THR A 582 21.56 4.60 -4.43
N TRP A 583 21.72 3.54 -5.22
CA TRP A 583 20.79 3.17 -6.30
C TRP A 583 19.73 2.13 -5.89
N ALA A 584 19.82 1.57 -4.69
CA ALA A 584 18.98 0.44 -4.29
C ALA A 584 17.49 0.73 -4.35
N THR A 585 17.06 1.86 -3.80
CA THR A 585 15.66 2.28 -3.81
C THR A 585 15.18 2.60 -5.23
N VAL A 586 16.03 3.21 -6.07
CA VAL A 586 15.73 3.49 -7.48
C VAL A 586 15.53 2.19 -8.26
N ALA A 587 16.42 1.21 -8.08
CA ALA A 587 16.34 -0.09 -8.72
C ALA A 587 15.07 -0.85 -8.32
N GLN A 588 14.70 -0.82 -7.04
CA GLN A 588 13.45 -1.43 -6.54
C GLN A 588 12.21 -0.80 -7.18
N GLY A 589 12.09 0.53 -7.17
CA GLY A 589 10.97 1.22 -7.78
C GLY A 589 10.88 1.00 -9.29
N GLY A 590 12.04 1.03 -9.97
CA GLY A 590 12.15 0.77 -11.41
C GLY A 590 11.76 -0.66 -11.77
N LEU A 591 12.21 -1.66 -11.00
CA LEU A 591 11.83 -3.07 -11.20
C LEU A 591 10.31 -3.25 -11.15
N ILE A 592 9.64 -2.62 -10.18
CA ILE A 592 8.18 -2.73 -10.03
C ILE A 592 7.48 -2.19 -11.29
N ILE A 593 7.85 -0.99 -11.74
CA ILE A 593 7.26 -0.38 -12.93
C ILE A 593 7.55 -1.24 -14.16
N LEU A 594 8.80 -1.70 -14.32
CA LEU A 594 9.23 -2.51 -15.46
C LEU A 594 8.49 -3.84 -15.53
N VAL A 595 8.46 -4.61 -14.44
CA VAL A 595 7.79 -5.92 -14.42
C VAL A 595 6.30 -5.75 -14.66
N LEU A 596 5.61 -4.81 -14.02
CA LEU A 596 4.17 -4.69 -14.18
C LEU A 596 3.77 -4.08 -15.53
N SER A 597 4.61 -3.24 -16.14
CA SER A 597 4.36 -2.70 -17.48
C SER A 597 4.61 -3.73 -18.60
N LEU A 598 5.62 -4.59 -18.44
CA LEU A 598 5.97 -5.62 -19.44
C LEU A 598 5.26 -6.95 -19.23
N ALA A 599 5.03 -7.33 -17.98
CA ALA A 599 4.45 -8.58 -17.54
C ALA A 599 3.24 -8.35 -16.60
N PRO A 600 2.07 -7.93 -17.13
CA PRO A 600 0.86 -7.65 -16.34
C PRO A 600 0.37 -8.78 -15.44
N ALA A 601 0.70 -10.03 -15.78
CA ALA A 601 0.37 -11.23 -15.02
C ALA A 601 1.44 -11.57 -13.95
N GLY A 602 2.44 -10.72 -13.76
CA GLY A 602 3.67 -11.00 -13.04
C GLY A 602 4.60 -11.94 -13.82
N LEU A 603 5.79 -12.18 -13.27
CA LEU A 603 6.84 -12.98 -13.90
C LEU A 603 6.38 -14.40 -14.18
N LEU A 604 5.89 -15.12 -13.16
CA LEU A 604 5.50 -16.52 -13.32
C LEU A 604 4.25 -16.65 -14.20
N GLY A 605 3.27 -15.75 -14.05
CA GLY A 605 2.06 -15.73 -14.88
C GLY A 605 2.40 -15.53 -16.37
N SER A 606 3.35 -14.67 -16.67
CA SER A 606 3.79 -14.40 -18.05
C SER A 606 4.52 -15.60 -18.67
N VAL A 607 5.39 -16.28 -17.91
CA VAL A 607 6.05 -17.52 -18.34
C VAL A 607 5.03 -18.62 -18.62
N LEU A 608 4.05 -18.82 -17.72
CA LEU A 608 3.00 -19.83 -17.89
C LEU A 608 2.13 -19.56 -19.13
N ASN A 609 1.82 -18.29 -19.41
CA ASN A 609 1.09 -17.89 -20.61
C ASN A 609 1.88 -18.18 -21.90
N LEU A 610 3.19 -17.92 -21.89
CA LEU A 610 4.06 -18.23 -23.03
C LEU A 610 4.09 -19.74 -23.32
N ILE A 611 4.28 -20.56 -22.28
CA ILE A 611 4.26 -22.03 -22.40
C ILE A 611 2.90 -22.52 -22.90
N GLY A 612 1.81 -21.93 -22.41
CA GLY A 612 0.45 -22.25 -22.85
C GLY A 612 0.23 -21.96 -24.34
N ARG A 613 0.76 -20.85 -24.86
CA ARG A 613 0.69 -20.49 -26.29
C ARG A 613 1.47 -21.46 -27.16
N LEU A 614 2.66 -21.86 -26.74
CA LEU A 614 3.50 -22.82 -27.48
C LEU A 614 2.91 -24.24 -27.50
N ARG A 615 2.10 -24.61 -26.51
CA ARG A 615 1.44 -25.92 -26.42
C ARG A 615 0.07 -25.98 -27.09
N ARG A 616 -0.50 -24.86 -27.55
CA ARG A 616 -1.79 -24.89 -28.27
C ARG A 616 -1.54 -25.44 -29.69
N PRO A 617 -2.22 -26.51 -30.11
CA PRO A 617 -2.25 -26.85 -31.52
C PRO A 617 -2.80 -25.65 -32.30
N ALA A 618 -2.26 -25.40 -33.50
CA ALA A 618 -2.73 -24.33 -34.37
C ALA A 618 -4.26 -24.39 -34.45
N PRO A 619 -4.98 -23.25 -34.35
CA PRO A 619 -6.43 -23.26 -34.47
C PRO A 619 -6.79 -24.00 -35.76
N ALA A 620 -7.62 -25.04 -35.64
CA ALA A 620 -8.16 -25.71 -36.82
C ALA A 620 -8.78 -24.62 -37.71
N PRO A 621 -8.51 -24.60 -39.03
CA PRO A 621 -9.09 -23.62 -39.92
C PRO A 621 -10.60 -23.59 -39.68
N VAL A 622 -11.12 -22.42 -39.35
CA VAL A 622 -12.56 -22.21 -39.18
C VAL A 622 -13.20 -22.67 -40.49
N ALA A 623 -13.96 -23.77 -40.44
CA ALA A 623 -14.68 -24.26 -41.61
C ALA A 623 -15.49 -23.09 -42.17
N ALA A 624 -15.34 -22.84 -43.48
CA ALA A 624 -16.04 -21.77 -44.16
C ALA A 624 -17.56 -21.88 -43.88
N PRO A 625 -18.28 -20.76 -43.75
CA PRO A 625 -19.69 -20.74 -43.37
C PRO A 625 -20.65 -21.44 -44.36
N GLU A 626 -20.15 -22.04 -45.45
CA GLU A 626 -20.96 -22.76 -46.45
C GLU A 626 -21.59 -24.06 -45.92
N GLU A 627 -21.00 -24.74 -44.92
CA GLU A 627 -21.57 -26.01 -44.42
C GLU A 627 -22.80 -25.84 -43.50
N VAL A 628 -23.03 -24.65 -42.93
CA VAL A 628 -24.18 -24.43 -42.02
C VAL A 628 -25.45 -24.06 -42.79
N LEU A 629 -25.33 -23.50 -44.00
CA LEU A 629 -26.49 -23.12 -44.82
C LEU A 629 -27.03 -24.28 -45.69
N SER A 630 -26.25 -25.33 -45.96
CA SER A 630 -26.71 -26.49 -46.75
C SER A 630 -27.62 -27.45 -45.97
N HIS A 631 -27.63 -27.39 -44.63
CA HIS A 631 -28.52 -28.18 -43.78
C HIS A 631 -29.87 -27.52 -43.48
N ALA A 632 -30.05 -26.23 -43.79
CA ALA A 632 -31.33 -25.54 -43.65
C ALA A 632 -32.20 -25.61 -44.92
N ALA A 633 -31.69 -26.19 -46.01
CA ALA A 633 -32.38 -26.34 -47.29
C ALA A 633 -32.47 -27.82 -47.72
N ARG A 634 -33.17 -28.64 -46.93
CA ARG A 634 -33.79 -29.90 -47.37
C ARG A 634 -35.15 -30.04 -46.66
N PRO A 635 -36.23 -30.22 -47.42
CA PRO A 635 -36.73 -31.57 -47.69
C PRO A 635 -36.12 -32.19 -48.94
#